data_AF-A0A1A8MPF3-F1
#
_entry.id   AF-A0A1A8MPF3-F1
#
_cell.length_a   1.000
_cell.length_b   1.000
_cell.length_c   1.000
_cell.angle_alpha   90.00
_cell.angle_beta   90.00
_cell.angle_gamma   90.00
#
_symmetry.space_group_name_H-M   'P 1'
#
loop_
_entity.id
_entity.type
_entity.pdbx_description
1 polymer ?
#
loop_
_entity_poly.entity_id
_entity_poly.type
_entity_poly.pdbx_seq_one_letter_code
_entity_poly.pdbx_strand_id
1 'polypeptide(L)'
;PTHTHTHLLIVDFRRHSTDLAPLYINGECVERVHTFRFLGVLISADISWAENISAVIKKAQQRLHFLRVLRKYKLNTDLLLTFYRSSIESLLTYCITVWYGSCTKADRVRLQSVVKTAQKIIGCPLPSMMDIYSSRCLSRAANIIKDSSHPGFNMFRLLPSGKRYRCINTKTHRLKNSFFPKAITTLNSHMHR
;
A
#
# COMPACT_ATOMS: atom_id res chain seq x y z
N PRO A 1 -35.09 6.48 -12.63
CA PRO A 1 -34.31 6.92 -11.45
C PRO A 1 -32.92 6.27 -11.47
N THR A 2 -31.93 7.01 -11.97
CA THR A 2 -30.54 6.56 -12.02
C THR A 2 -29.96 6.61 -10.62
N HIS A 3 -29.98 5.49 -9.88
CA HIS A 3 -29.26 5.35 -8.63
C HIS A 3 -27.77 5.55 -8.90
N THR A 4 -27.27 6.76 -8.66
CA THR A 4 -25.83 6.99 -8.59
C THR A 4 -25.31 6.26 -7.35
N HIS A 5 -24.48 5.24 -7.54
CA HIS A 5 -23.78 4.47 -6.50
C HIS A 5 -22.72 5.31 -5.76
N THR A 6 -23.05 6.53 -5.39
CA THR A 6 -22.15 7.46 -4.69
C THR A 6 -22.20 7.14 -3.21
N HIS A 7 -21.04 6.88 -2.62
CA HIS A 7 -20.90 6.69 -1.19
C HIS A 7 -20.02 7.80 -0.63
N LEU A 8 -20.37 8.30 0.56
CA LEU A 8 -19.62 9.30 1.28
C LEU A 8 -18.74 8.63 2.34
N LEU A 9 -17.42 8.74 2.16
CA LEU A 9 -16.43 8.37 3.17
C LEU A 9 -15.96 9.65 3.88
N ILE A 10 -16.22 9.74 5.19
CA ILE A 10 -15.78 10.87 6.02
C ILE A 10 -14.48 10.47 6.71
N VAL A 11 -13.43 11.25 6.49
CA VAL A 11 -12.14 11.09 7.17
C VAL A 11 -11.95 12.28 8.11
N ASP A 12 -12.16 12.06 9.39
CA ASP A 12 -12.02 13.10 10.42
C ASP A 12 -11.11 12.63 11.56
N PHE A 13 -10.13 13.46 11.91
CA PHE A 13 -9.18 13.21 12.99
C PHE A 13 -9.07 14.39 13.97
N ARG A 14 -10.07 15.28 13.98
CA ARG A 14 -10.16 16.36 14.97
C ARG A 14 -10.34 15.75 16.37
N ARG A 15 -9.73 16.37 17.39
CA ARG A 15 -9.86 15.93 18.80
C ARG A 15 -11.29 16.06 19.32
N HIS A 16 -11.99 17.08 18.83
CA HIS A 16 -13.41 17.31 19.07
C HIS A 16 -14.10 17.24 17.72
N SER A 17 -14.68 16.08 17.43
CA SER A 17 -15.47 15.86 16.22
C SER A 17 -16.91 16.22 16.53
N THR A 18 -17.54 16.98 15.64
CA THR A 18 -18.99 17.15 15.60
C THR A 18 -19.57 16.22 14.55
N ASP A 19 -20.77 15.69 14.82
CA ASP A 19 -21.50 14.94 13.82
C ASP A 19 -21.78 15.83 12.61
N LEU A 20 -21.30 15.41 11.45
CA LEU A 20 -21.51 16.14 10.21
C LEU A 20 -22.95 15.95 9.75
N ALA A 21 -23.57 17.00 9.19
CA ALA A 21 -24.91 16.93 8.61
C ALA A 21 -24.94 16.05 7.35
N PRO A 22 -26.00 15.24 7.12
CA PRO A 22 -26.13 14.38 5.94
C PRO A 22 -25.91 15.13 4.62
N LEU A 23 -25.24 14.50 3.66
CA LEU A 23 -24.98 15.07 2.34
C LEU A 23 -26.11 14.67 1.39
N TYR A 24 -26.66 15.65 0.68
CA TYR A 24 -27.66 15.41 -0.36
C TYR A 24 -27.09 15.78 -1.73
N ILE A 25 -27.30 14.92 -2.72
CA ILE A 25 -26.98 15.17 -4.13
C ILE A 25 -28.28 14.99 -4.92
N ASN A 26 -28.70 16.02 -5.66
CA ASN A 26 -29.95 16.02 -6.43
C ASN A 26 -31.19 15.65 -5.59
N GLY A 27 -31.22 16.02 -4.30
CA GLY A 27 -32.30 15.69 -3.37
C GLY A 27 -32.22 14.29 -2.75
N GLU A 28 -31.27 13.45 -3.16
CA GLU A 28 -31.05 12.12 -2.57
C GLU A 28 -29.94 12.15 -1.51
N CYS A 29 -30.18 11.53 -0.35
CA CYS A 29 -29.19 11.41 0.71
C CYS A 29 -28.10 10.41 0.30
N VAL A 30 -26.84 10.84 0.38
CA VAL A 30 -25.68 10.00 0.05
C VAL A 30 -25.37 9.07 1.22
N GLU A 31 -25.31 7.77 0.95
CA GLU A 31 -24.96 6.77 1.96
C GLU A 31 -23.58 7.02 2.53
N ARG A 32 -23.49 7.10 3.86
CA ARG A 32 -22.21 7.20 4.58
C ARG A 32 -21.66 5.81 4.84
N VAL A 33 -20.45 5.56 4.38
CA VAL A 33 -19.76 4.28 4.58
C VAL A 33 -18.50 4.49 5.42
N HIS A 34 -18.15 3.47 6.19
CA HIS A 34 -16.90 3.47 6.96
C HIS A 34 -15.70 2.99 6.13
N THR A 35 -15.92 2.07 5.19
CA THR A 35 -14.89 1.57 4.29
C THR A 35 -15.43 1.58 2.87
N PHE A 36 -14.63 2.08 1.93
CA PHE A 36 -14.98 2.15 0.52
C PHE A 36 -13.89 1.55 -0.36
N ARG A 37 -14.27 0.90 -1.46
CA ARG A 37 -13.32 0.37 -2.45
C ARG A 37 -13.05 1.41 -3.53
N PHE A 38 -11.83 1.93 -3.56
CA PHE A 38 -11.38 2.86 -4.59
C PHE A 38 -10.21 2.25 -5.38
N LEU A 39 -10.37 2.13 -6.69
CA LEU A 39 -9.38 1.55 -7.61
C LEU A 39 -8.82 0.19 -7.11
N GLY A 40 -9.67 -0.64 -6.51
CA GLY A 40 -9.29 -1.96 -5.99
C GLY A 40 -8.66 -1.99 -4.59
N VAL A 41 -8.42 -0.84 -3.95
CA VAL A 41 -7.94 -0.72 -2.56
C VAL A 41 -9.13 -0.41 -1.65
N LEU A 42 -9.20 -1.07 -0.48
CA LEU A 42 -10.16 -0.69 0.55
C LEU A 42 -9.59 0.44 1.42
N ILE A 43 -10.31 1.55 1.50
CA ILE A 43 -9.95 2.73 2.27
C ILE A 43 -10.97 2.86 3.41
N SER A 44 -10.49 2.77 4.65
CA SER A 44 -11.30 2.98 5.85
C SER A 44 -11.23 4.43 6.31
N ALA A 45 -12.30 4.92 6.95
CA ALA A 45 -12.45 6.30 7.43
C ALA A 45 -11.37 6.71 8.44
N ASP A 46 -10.88 5.74 9.22
CA ASP A 46 -9.78 5.90 10.19
C ASP A 46 -8.38 5.81 9.54
N ILE A 47 -8.30 5.58 8.23
CA ILE A 47 -7.08 5.30 7.46
C ILE A 47 -6.34 4.04 7.99
N SER A 48 -7.07 3.14 8.66
CA SER A 48 -6.59 1.77 8.89
C SER A 48 -6.55 1.02 7.56
N TRP A 49 -5.58 0.10 7.46
CA TRP A 49 -5.43 -0.77 6.30
C TRP A 49 -5.80 -2.22 6.61
N ALA A 50 -6.35 -2.49 7.81
CA ALA A 50 -6.64 -3.84 8.27
C ALA A 50 -7.64 -4.57 7.35
N GLU A 51 -8.69 -3.89 6.90
CA GLU A 51 -9.67 -4.44 5.96
C GLU A 51 -9.03 -4.74 4.59
N ASN A 52 -8.26 -3.78 4.05
CA ASN A 52 -7.53 -3.96 2.80
C ASN A 52 -6.57 -5.16 2.87
N ILE A 53 -5.77 -5.24 3.93
CA ILE A 53 -4.80 -6.31 4.16
C ILE A 53 -5.50 -7.65 4.29
N SER A 54 -6.61 -7.71 5.03
CA SER A 54 -7.36 -8.95 5.19
C SER A 54 -7.98 -9.42 3.86
N ALA A 55 -8.51 -8.50 3.06
CA ALA A 55 -9.01 -8.81 1.72
C ALA A 55 -7.90 -9.28 0.76
N VAL A 56 -6.74 -8.62 0.78
CA VAL A 56 -5.56 -8.98 -0.02
C VAL A 56 -5.02 -10.36 0.39
N ILE A 57 -4.88 -10.63 1.68
CA ILE A 57 -4.42 -11.93 2.19
C ILE A 57 -5.39 -13.04 1.81
N LYS A 58 -6.71 -12.83 1.97
CA LYS A 58 -7.72 -13.83 1.59
C LYS A 58 -7.59 -14.23 0.11
N LYS A 59 -7.44 -13.24 -0.77
CA LYS A 59 -7.21 -13.48 -2.21
C LYS A 59 -5.86 -14.17 -2.46
N ALA A 60 -4.81 -13.78 -1.75
CA ALA A 60 -3.49 -14.39 -1.90
C ALA A 60 -3.46 -15.85 -1.42
N GLN A 61 -4.21 -16.20 -0.37
CA GLN A 61 -4.36 -17.57 0.12
C GLN A 61 -5.04 -18.48 -0.91
N GLN A 62 -6.05 -17.98 -1.62
CA GLN A 62 -6.68 -18.70 -2.74
C GLN A 62 -5.64 -18.96 -3.86
N ARG A 63 -4.82 -17.97 -4.19
CA ARG A 63 -3.75 -18.11 -5.20
C ARG A 63 -2.62 -19.04 -4.75
N LEU A 64 -2.32 -19.08 -3.46
CA LEU A 64 -1.39 -20.05 -2.86
C LEU A 64 -1.88 -21.49 -3.01
N HIS A 65 -3.20 -21.73 -2.94
CA HIS A 65 -3.75 -23.05 -3.20
C HIS A 65 -3.40 -23.50 -4.62
N PHE A 66 -3.63 -22.66 -5.64
CA PHE A 66 -3.23 -22.97 -7.01
C PHE A 66 -1.71 -23.19 -7.15
N LEU A 67 -0.89 -22.39 -6.48
CA LEU A 67 0.57 -22.61 -6.48
C LEU A 67 0.95 -24.00 -5.93
N ARG A 68 0.26 -24.48 -4.89
CA ARG A 68 0.46 -25.86 -4.36
C ARG A 68 0.04 -26.92 -5.37
N VAL A 69 -1.10 -26.70 -6.04
CA VAL A 69 -1.58 -27.61 -7.09
C VAL A 69 -0.56 -27.69 -8.23
N LEU A 70 -0.06 -26.56 -8.71
CA LEU A 70 0.98 -26.53 -9.75
C LEU A 70 2.26 -27.27 -9.31
N ARG A 71 2.68 -27.10 -8.05
CA ARG A 71 3.82 -27.85 -7.51
C ARG A 71 3.57 -29.36 -7.50
N LYS A 72 2.34 -29.81 -7.18
CA LYS A 72 1.95 -31.23 -7.21
C LYS A 72 2.07 -31.83 -8.61
N TYR A 73 1.79 -31.04 -9.66
CA TYR A 73 2.00 -31.43 -11.06
C TYR A 73 3.46 -31.34 -11.52
N LYS A 74 4.41 -31.17 -10.59
CA LYS A 74 5.86 -31.15 -10.84
C LYS A 74 6.30 -30.07 -11.84
N LEU A 75 5.60 -28.94 -11.89
CA LEU A 75 6.08 -27.78 -12.64
C LEU A 75 7.46 -27.36 -12.12
N ASN A 76 8.32 -26.94 -13.04
CA ASN A 76 9.64 -26.45 -12.70
C ASN A 76 9.57 -25.18 -11.84
N THR A 77 10.66 -24.88 -11.15
CA THR A 77 10.75 -23.76 -10.21
C THR A 77 10.53 -22.41 -10.90
N ASP A 78 10.99 -22.25 -12.14
CA ASP A 78 10.88 -20.98 -12.89
C ASP A 78 9.43 -20.65 -13.26
N LEU A 79 8.64 -21.64 -13.66
CA LEU A 79 7.21 -21.45 -13.95
C LEU A 79 6.44 -21.14 -12.65
N LEU A 80 6.77 -21.81 -11.54
CA LEU A 80 6.17 -21.53 -10.25
C LEU A 80 6.52 -20.12 -9.75
N LEU A 81 7.76 -19.68 -9.95
CA LEU A 81 8.22 -18.33 -9.63
C LEU A 81 7.52 -17.29 -10.50
N THR A 82 7.34 -17.57 -11.79
CA THR A 82 6.61 -16.71 -12.73
C THR A 82 5.15 -16.57 -12.29
N PHE A 83 4.48 -17.68 -11.96
CA PHE A 83 3.12 -17.66 -11.42
C PHE A 83 3.02 -16.86 -10.12
N TYR A 84 3.98 -17.02 -9.21
CA TYR A 84 4.03 -16.26 -7.97
C TYR A 84 4.15 -14.76 -8.24
N ARG A 85 5.10 -14.35 -9.10
CA ARG A 85 5.31 -12.94 -9.44
C ARG A 85 4.07 -12.32 -10.09
N SER A 86 3.48 -13.01 -11.07
CA SER A 86 2.34 -12.49 -11.84
C SER A 86 1.02 -12.51 -11.07
N SER A 87 0.83 -13.46 -10.15
CA SER A 87 -0.47 -13.68 -9.50
C SER A 87 -0.45 -13.33 -8.02
N ILE A 88 0.58 -13.68 -7.25
CA ILE A 88 0.57 -13.46 -5.80
C ILE A 88 1.28 -12.14 -5.47
N GLU A 89 2.50 -11.96 -5.94
CA GLU A 89 3.29 -10.75 -5.67
C GLU A 89 2.61 -9.50 -6.25
N SER A 90 2.12 -9.54 -7.49
CA SER A 90 1.39 -8.43 -8.10
C SER A 90 0.17 -7.98 -7.27
N LEU A 91 -0.54 -8.92 -6.65
CA LEU A 91 -1.67 -8.66 -5.75
C LEU A 91 -1.20 -8.06 -4.43
N LEU A 92 -0.17 -8.65 -3.81
CA LEU A 92 0.37 -8.17 -2.53
C LEU A 92 1.02 -6.80 -2.64
N THR A 93 1.50 -6.43 -3.84
CA THR A 93 2.29 -5.21 -4.06
C THR A 93 1.49 -4.09 -4.72
N TYR A 94 0.23 -4.36 -5.09
CA TYR A 94 -0.66 -3.35 -5.64
C TYR A 94 -0.86 -2.19 -4.65
N CYS A 95 -0.55 -0.97 -5.10
CA CYS A 95 -0.56 0.26 -4.30
C CYS A 95 0.22 0.17 -2.98
N ILE A 96 1.23 -0.71 -2.87
CA ILE A 96 1.96 -0.97 -1.61
C ILE A 96 2.57 0.28 -0.97
N THR A 97 2.96 1.28 -1.79
CA THR A 97 3.50 2.56 -1.34
C THR A 97 2.49 3.41 -0.56
N VAL A 98 1.20 3.14 -0.72
CA VAL A 98 0.10 3.87 -0.05
C VAL A 98 -0.16 3.33 1.34
N TRP A 99 -0.22 2.00 1.49
CA TRP A 99 -0.77 1.38 2.70
C TRP A 99 0.27 0.66 3.57
N TYR A 100 1.35 0.11 2.99
CA TYR A 100 2.26 -0.78 3.75
C TYR A 100 3.06 -0.04 4.84
N GLY A 101 3.41 1.22 4.61
CA GLY A 101 4.08 2.06 5.61
C GLY A 101 3.31 2.15 6.92
N SER A 102 1.98 2.16 6.83
CA SER A 102 1.04 2.30 7.95
C SER A 102 0.57 0.96 8.53
N CYS A 103 1.06 -0.18 8.03
CA CYS A 103 0.76 -1.50 8.61
C CYS A 103 1.30 -1.65 10.03
N THR A 104 0.52 -2.29 10.89
CA THR A 104 0.97 -2.72 12.23
C THR A 104 2.04 -3.81 12.11
N LYS A 105 2.74 -4.10 13.22
CA LYS A 105 3.68 -5.22 13.29
C LYS A 105 2.98 -6.55 12.98
N ALA A 106 1.77 -6.75 13.51
CA ALA A 106 0.98 -7.96 13.27
C ALA A 106 0.63 -8.11 11.79
N ASP A 107 0.20 -7.03 11.12
CA ASP A 107 -0.11 -7.05 9.70
C ASP A 107 1.10 -7.41 8.83
N ARG A 108 2.27 -6.85 9.15
CA ARG A 108 3.51 -7.17 8.44
C ARG A 108 3.88 -8.65 8.57
N VAL A 109 3.69 -9.24 9.75
CA VAL A 109 3.89 -10.67 9.97
C VAL A 109 2.90 -11.50 9.14
N ARG A 110 1.62 -11.10 9.12
CA ARG A 110 0.57 -11.77 8.33
C ARG A 110 0.84 -11.70 6.82
N LEU A 111 1.31 -10.57 6.30
CA LEU A 111 1.68 -10.43 4.89
C LEU A 111 2.94 -11.25 4.56
N GLN A 112 3.96 -11.19 5.43
CA GLN A 112 5.20 -11.93 5.23
C GLN A 112 4.98 -13.44 5.31
N SER A 113 3.97 -13.93 6.05
CA SER A 113 3.66 -15.36 6.10
C SER A 113 3.22 -15.90 4.75
N VAL A 114 2.46 -15.13 3.96
CA VAL A 114 2.06 -15.49 2.58
C VAL A 114 3.30 -15.70 1.71
N VAL A 115 4.26 -14.76 1.76
CA VAL A 115 5.52 -14.85 1.03
C VAL A 115 6.34 -16.06 1.50
N LYS A 116 6.45 -16.28 2.82
CA LYS A 116 7.14 -17.44 3.39
C LYS A 116 6.52 -18.77 2.94
N THR A 117 5.19 -18.84 2.86
CA THR A 117 4.49 -20.02 2.35
C THR A 117 4.79 -20.25 0.87
N ALA A 118 4.75 -19.20 0.03
CA ALA A 118 5.12 -19.31 -1.38
C ALA A 118 6.58 -19.79 -1.54
N GLN A 119 7.51 -19.20 -0.79
CA GLN A 119 8.92 -19.57 -0.79
C GLN A 119 9.12 -21.05 -0.45
N LYS A 120 8.40 -21.58 0.54
CA LYS A 120 8.45 -23.02 0.88
C LYS A 120 7.92 -23.92 -0.25
N ILE A 121 6.87 -23.50 -0.96
CA ILE A 121 6.28 -24.28 -2.05
C ILE A 121 7.20 -24.29 -3.29
N ILE A 122 7.78 -23.14 -3.62
CA ILE A 122 8.65 -22.96 -4.79
C ILE A 122 10.03 -23.57 -4.54
N GLY A 123 10.56 -23.43 -3.32
CA GLY A 123 11.90 -23.89 -2.95
C GLY A 123 13.03 -22.91 -3.28
N CYS A 124 12.72 -21.62 -3.50
CA CYS A 124 13.72 -20.57 -3.75
C CYS A 124 13.48 -19.36 -2.83
N PRO A 125 14.52 -18.57 -2.50
CA PRO A 125 14.35 -17.36 -1.71
C PRO A 125 13.49 -16.33 -2.45
N LEU A 126 12.57 -15.69 -1.73
CA LEU A 126 11.73 -14.60 -2.23
C LEU A 126 12.04 -13.31 -1.47
N PRO A 127 11.96 -12.14 -2.13
CA PRO A 127 12.18 -10.86 -1.46
C PRO A 127 11.13 -10.65 -0.36
N SER A 128 11.54 -10.02 0.75
CA SER A 128 10.59 -9.72 1.82
C SER A 128 9.61 -8.63 1.39
N MET A 129 8.44 -8.57 2.04
CA MET A 129 7.48 -7.49 1.82
C MET A 129 8.10 -6.11 2.10
N MET A 130 9.04 -6.02 3.04
CA MET A 130 9.73 -4.78 3.38
C MET A 130 10.71 -4.36 2.27
N ASP A 131 11.40 -5.31 1.65
CA ASP A 131 12.34 -5.03 0.56
C ASP A 131 11.59 -4.55 -0.68
N ILE A 132 10.50 -5.24 -1.02
CA ILE A 132 9.64 -4.83 -2.14
C ILE A 132 9.07 -3.43 -1.87
N TYR A 133 8.53 -3.19 -0.67
CA TYR A 133 8.02 -1.87 -0.31
C TYR A 133 9.08 -0.78 -0.43
N SER A 134 10.29 -1.02 0.09
CA SER A 134 11.39 -0.03 0.04
C SER A 134 11.81 0.26 -1.41
N SER A 135 11.98 -0.78 -2.22
CA SER A 135 12.28 -0.66 -3.65
C SER A 135 11.21 0.13 -4.41
N ARG A 136 9.92 -0.16 -4.17
CA ARG A 136 8.80 0.55 -4.79
C ARG A 136 8.73 2.01 -4.35
N CYS A 137 9.00 2.30 -3.07
CA CYS A 137 9.07 3.67 -2.57
C CYS A 137 10.19 4.47 -3.26
N LEU A 138 11.38 3.88 -3.39
CA LEU A 138 12.52 4.51 -4.07
C LEU A 138 12.22 4.76 -5.55
N SER A 139 11.73 3.74 -6.27
CA SER A 139 11.39 3.86 -7.69
C SER A 139 10.31 4.93 -7.92
N ARG A 140 9.25 4.94 -7.10
CA ARG A 140 8.20 5.96 -7.20
C ARG A 140 8.74 7.35 -6.92
N ALA A 141 9.58 7.52 -5.90
CA ALA A 141 10.19 8.80 -5.58
C ALA A 141 11.12 9.29 -6.70
N ALA A 142 11.95 8.41 -7.26
CA ALA A 142 12.82 8.74 -8.39
C ALA A 142 12.02 9.23 -9.61
N ASN A 143 10.89 8.59 -9.92
CA ASN A 143 10.00 9.05 -11.00
C ASN A 143 9.41 10.44 -10.73
N ILE A 144 9.00 10.71 -9.47
CA ILE A 144 8.48 12.03 -9.09
C ILE A 144 9.56 13.10 -9.16
N ILE A 145 10.78 12.79 -8.73
CA ILE A 145 11.93 13.73 -8.77
C ILE A 145 12.33 14.03 -10.20
N LYS A 146 12.23 13.05 -11.11
CA LYS A 146 12.57 13.24 -12.53
C LYS A 146 11.57 14.14 -13.26
N ASP A 147 10.32 14.16 -12.82
CA ASP A 147 9.24 14.91 -13.46
C ASP A 147 8.89 16.18 -12.67
N SER A 148 9.38 17.33 -13.14
CA SER A 148 9.11 18.63 -12.52
C SER A 148 7.64 19.06 -12.61
N SER A 149 6.86 18.50 -13.53
CA SER A 149 5.42 18.76 -13.67
C SER A 149 4.58 17.94 -12.67
N HIS A 150 5.16 16.91 -12.07
CA HIS A 150 4.45 16.06 -11.14
C HIS A 150 4.01 16.86 -9.89
N PRO A 151 2.75 16.74 -9.44
CA PRO A 151 2.23 17.54 -8.32
C PRO A 151 3.01 17.34 -7.01
N GLY A 152 3.60 16.16 -6.83
CA GLY A 152 4.46 15.81 -5.70
C GLY A 152 5.93 16.25 -5.81
N PHE A 153 6.39 16.84 -6.91
CA PHE A 153 7.80 17.19 -7.13
C PHE A 153 8.35 18.07 -5.99
N ASN A 154 7.59 19.09 -5.59
CA ASN A 154 7.95 20.02 -4.52
C ASN A 154 8.10 19.38 -3.13
N MET A 155 7.62 18.14 -2.94
CA MET A 155 7.82 17.40 -1.70
C MET A 155 9.25 16.85 -1.58
N PHE A 156 9.98 16.69 -2.69
CA PHE A 156 11.35 16.18 -2.74
C PHE A 156 12.36 17.29 -3.02
N ARG A 157 12.45 18.26 -2.11
CA ARG A 157 13.44 19.36 -2.22
C ARG A 157 14.74 19.00 -1.51
N LEU A 158 15.86 19.11 -2.21
CA LEU A 158 17.19 19.04 -1.59
C LEU A 158 17.43 20.24 -0.67
N LEU A 159 18.25 20.04 0.36
CA LEU A 159 18.82 21.14 1.15
C LEU A 159 19.91 21.86 0.34
N PRO A 160 20.33 23.09 0.74
CA PRO A 160 21.38 23.83 0.05
C PRO A 160 22.69 23.06 -0.15
N SER A 161 23.01 22.12 0.75
CA SER A 161 24.19 21.27 0.62
C SER A 161 24.11 20.22 -0.50
N GLY A 162 22.92 19.97 -1.07
CA GLY A 162 22.68 18.93 -2.09
C GLY A 162 22.75 17.48 -1.57
N LYS A 163 23.18 17.25 -0.33
CA LYS A 163 23.45 15.90 0.21
C LYS A 163 22.24 15.15 0.77
N ARG A 164 21.13 15.85 1.03
CA ARG A 164 19.92 15.26 1.61
C ARG A 164 18.66 16.02 1.23
N TYR A 165 17.56 15.29 1.12
CA TYR A 165 16.22 15.84 0.96
C TYR A 165 15.71 16.41 2.28
N ARG A 166 14.96 17.51 2.20
CA ARG A 166 14.29 18.14 3.33
C ARG A 166 13.23 17.20 3.90
N CYS A 167 13.39 16.80 5.16
CA CYS A 167 12.41 15.98 5.85
C CYS A 167 11.10 16.74 6.06
N ILE A 168 9.98 16.05 5.92
CA ILE A 168 8.65 16.56 6.27
C ILE A 168 8.49 16.44 7.79
N ASN A 169 8.19 17.53 8.47
CA ASN A 169 7.91 17.49 9.91
C ASN A 169 6.57 16.79 10.15
N THR A 170 6.57 15.75 10.99
CA THR A 170 5.39 14.93 11.26
C THR A 170 5.12 14.84 12.75
N LYS A 171 3.93 15.29 13.19
CA LYS A 171 3.48 15.18 14.59
C LYS A 171 2.79 13.85 14.90
N THR A 172 2.38 13.09 13.88
CA THR A 172 1.62 11.85 14.03
C THR A 172 2.27 10.70 13.28
N HIS A 173 2.12 9.48 13.80
CA HIS A 173 2.56 8.27 13.10
C HIS A 173 1.86 8.10 11.75
N ARG A 174 0.57 8.49 11.65
CA ARG A 174 -0.20 8.44 10.41
C ARG A 174 0.47 9.20 9.27
N LEU A 175 0.87 10.45 9.51
CA LEU A 175 1.59 11.22 8.50
C LEU A 175 3.01 10.67 8.29
N LYS A 176 3.74 10.37 9.37
CA LYS A 176 5.10 9.82 9.31
C LYS A 176 5.22 8.56 8.46
N ASN A 177 4.19 7.71 8.51
CA ASN A 177 4.15 6.42 7.82
C ASN A 177 3.55 6.50 6.41
N SER A 178 3.04 7.66 5.99
CA SER A 178 2.59 7.88 4.62
C SER A 178 3.76 7.91 3.63
N PHE A 179 3.44 7.86 2.34
CA PHE A 179 4.41 7.74 1.26
C PHE A 179 5.54 8.79 1.32
N PHE A 180 5.22 10.09 1.30
CA PHE A 180 6.24 11.12 1.13
C PHE A 180 7.27 11.16 2.28
N PRO A 181 6.88 11.24 3.58
CA PRO A 181 7.86 11.26 4.66
C PRO A 181 8.68 9.97 4.73
N LYS A 182 8.06 8.83 4.39
CA LYS A 182 8.75 7.54 4.40
C LYS A 182 9.74 7.43 3.24
N ALA A 183 9.36 7.83 2.03
CA ALA A 183 10.22 7.84 0.86
C ALA A 183 11.42 8.77 1.03
N ILE A 184 11.22 9.98 1.59
CA ILE A 184 12.32 10.92 1.90
C ILE A 184 13.29 10.32 2.91
N THR A 185 12.77 9.73 3.99
CA THR A 185 13.61 9.04 4.99
C THR A 185 14.43 7.92 4.35
N THR A 186 13.80 7.10 3.50
CA THR A 186 14.48 6.02 2.79
C THR A 186 15.55 6.57 1.83
N LEU A 187 15.24 7.59 1.02
CA LEU A 187 16.21 8.23 0.12
C LEU A 187 17.43 8.79 0.87
N ASN A 188 17.19 9.52 1.97
CA ASN A 188 18.27 10.07 2.78
C ASN A 188 19.15 8.96 3.37
N SER A 189 18.57 7.84 3.82
CA SER A 189 19.36 6.69 4.30
C SER A 189 20.22 6.03 3.22
N HIS A 190 19.81 6.12 1.95
CA HIS A 190 20.58 5.61 0.81
C HIS A 190 21.68 6.56 0.34
N MET A 191 21.52 7.88 0.49
CA MET A 191 22.54 8.88 0.10
C MET A 191 23.67 9.05 1.13
N HIS A 192 23.48 8.55 2.35
CA HIS A 192 24.50 8.52 3.40
C HIS A 192 25.37 7.25 3.39
N ARG A 193 25.19 6.37 2.39
CA ARG A 193 26.07 5.25 2.07
C ARG A 193 26.91 5.61 0.86
#